data_AF-A0A1H1EMP4-F1
#
_entry.id   AF-A0A1H1EMP4-F1
#
_cell.length_a   1.000
_cell.length_b   1.000
_cell.length_c   1.000
_cell.angle_alpha   90.00
_cell.angle_beta   90.00
_cell.angle_gamma   90.00
#
_symmetry.space_group_name_H-M   'P 1'
#
loop_
_entity.id
_entity.type
_entity.pdbx_description
1 polymer ?
#
loop_
_entity_poly.entity_id
_entity_poly.type
_entity_poly.pdbx_seq_one_letter_code
_entity_poly.pdbx_strand_id
1 'polypeptide(L)' 'MANTAHFRLGDDVAAPSVIVRDDRGAEIVELELPRTASEPPHADDELLAAGWNRSADWTTTDDGWVAPVVSA' A
#
# COMPACT_ATOMS: atom_id res chain seq x y z
N MET A 1 -5.75 -14.05 -9.68
CA MET A 1 -5.78 -13.79 -8.23
C MET A 1 -5.05 -12.47 -8.04
N ALA A 2 -5.67 -11.50 -7.37
CA ALA A 2 -5.13 -10.15 -7.25
C ALA A 2 -4.44 -9.99 -5.90
N ASN A 3 -3.28 -9.34 -5.90
CA ASN A 3 -2.57 -8.98 -4.68
C ASN A 3 -3.26 -7.75 -4.07
N THR A 4 -3.03 -7.48 -2.79
CA THR A 4 -3.60 -6.31 -2.11
C THR A 4 -2.50 -5.45 -1.53
N ALA A 5 -2.54 -4.16 -1.82
CA ALA A 5 -1.73 -3.17 -1.14
C ALA A 5 -2.49 -2.62 0.07
N HIS A 6 -1.85 -2.64 1.23
CA HIS A 6 -2.34 -2.07 2.47
C HIS A 6 -1.50 -0.85 2.81
N PHE A 7 -2.05 0.34 2.63
CA PHE A 7 -1.42 1.58 3.05
C PHE A 7 -1.78 1.85 4.51
N ARG A 8 -0.78 1.83 5.38
CA ARG A 8 -0.89 2.11 6.80
C ARG A 8 -0.33 3.50 7.09
N LEU A 9 -1.15 4.31 7.76
CA LEU A 9 -0.65 5.53 8.37
C LEU A 9 0.21 5.10 9.56
N GLY A 10 1.49 5.44 9.51
CA GLY A 10 2.37 5.26 10.66
C GLY A 10 1.85 6.05 11.87
N ASP A 11 2.29 5.67 13.06
CA ASP A 11 2.05 6.47 14.27
C ASP A 11 3.15 7.53 14.46
N ASP A 12 3.21 8.20 15.62
CA ASP A 12 4.25 9.21 15.89
C ASP A 12 5.68 8.65 15.82
N VAL A 13 5.84 7.32 15.94
CA VAL A 13 7.13 6.62 15.98
C VAL A 13 7.48 6.00 14.63
N ALA A 14 6.51 5.36 13.97
CA ALA A 14 6.67 4.66 12.70
C ALA A 14 6.38 5.55 11.48
N ALA A 15 7.17 5.41 10.42
CA ALA A 15 6.83 6.01 9.13
C ALA A 15 5.61 5.29 8.52
N PRO A 16 4.79 5.99 7.71
CA PRO A 16 3.76 5.32 6.92
C PRO A 16 4.37 4.25 6.02
N SER A 17 3.65 3.15 5.78
CA SER A 17 4.15 2.07 4.93
C SER A 17 3.05 1.47 4.07
N VAL A 18 3.44 0.87 2.94
CA VAL A 18 2.56 0.09 2.08
C VAL A 18 3.02 -1.35 2.07
N ILE A 19 2.12 -2.24 2.46
CA ILE A 19 2.39 -3.68 2.51
C ILE A 19 1.61 -4.34 1.38
N VAL A 20 2.31 -4.93 0.41
CA VAL A 20 1.70 -5.75 -0.63
C VAL A 20 1.61 -7.19 -0.13
N ARG A 21 0.41 -7.76 -0.21
CA ARG A 21 0.11 -9.14 0.19
C ARG A 21 -0.41 -9.94 -0.99
N ASP A 22 -0.12 -11.24 -0.99
CA ASP A 22 -0.68 -12.18 -1.94
C ASP A 22 -2.17 -12.47 -1.64
N ASP A 23 -2.81 -13.27 -2.48
CA ASP A 23 -4.23 -13.67 -2.33
C ASP A 23 -4.51 -14.53 -1.09
N ARG A 24 -3.46 -15.01 -0.42
CA ARG A 24 -3.53 -15.79 0.82
C ARG A 24 -3.23 -14.93 2.06
N GLY A 25 -2.97 -13.64 1.87
CA GLY A 25 -2.64 -12.68 2.92
C GLY A 25 -1.18 -12.71 3.38
N ALA A 26 -0.31 -13.46 2.69
CA ALA A 26 1.12 -13.47 2.96
C ALA A 26 1.77 -12.18 2.42
N GLU A 27 2.66 -11.60 3.19
CA GLU A 27 3.42 -10.42 2.77
C GLU A 27 4.40 -10.76 1.64
N ILE A 28 4.35 -9.96 0.57
CA ILE A 28 5.26 -10.03 -0.56
C ILE A 28 6.37 -8.98 -0.39
N VAL A 29 5.97 -7.75 -0.05
CA VAL A 29 6.89 -6.63 0.14
C VAL A 29 6.25 -5.57 1.05
N GLU A 30 7.07 -4.94 1.87
CA GLU A 30 6.75 -3.72 2.61
C GLU A 30 7.60 -2.57 2.08
N LEU A 31 6.95 -1.45 1.77
CA LEU A 31 7.55 -0.22 1.27
C LEU A 31 7.37 0.87 2.32
N GLU A 32 8.46 1.40 2.86
CA GLU A 32 8.42 2.56 3.75
C GLU A 32 8.18 3.82 2.93
N LEU A 33 7.19 4.63 3.31
CA LEU A 33 6.87 5.88 2.67
C LEU A 33 7.45 7.07 3.46
N PRO A 34 7.64 8.23 2.81
CA PRO A 34 7.95 9.47 3.52
C PRO A 34 6.90 9.77 4.60
N ARG A 35 7.31 10.36 5.72
CA ARG A 35 6.38 10.79 6.80
C ARG A 35 5.31 11.80 6.35
N THR A 36 5.51 12.43 5.20
CA THR A 36 4.53 13.34 4.58
C THR A 36 3.45 12.60 3.79
N ALA A 37 3.61 11.30 3.54
CA ALA A 37 2.63 10.47 2.85
C ALA A 37 1.48 10.11 3.80
N SER A 38 0.47 10.97 3.84
CA SER A 38 -0.75 10.77 4.64
C SER A 38 -1.97 10.40 3.81
N GLU A 39 -1.83 10.32 2.48
CA GLU A 39 -2.94 10.10 1.56
C GLU A 39 -2.58 9.08 0.48
N PRO A 40 -3.55 8.28 -0.01
CA PRO A 40 -3.31 7.21 -0.98
C PRO A 40 -2.58 7.59 -2.28
N PRO A 41 -2.72 8.81 -2.85
CA PRO A 41 -1.96 9.18 -4.04
C PRO A 41 -0.45 9.12 -3.84
N HIS A 42 0.06 9.36 -2.63
CA HIS A 42 1.49 9.23 -2.33
C HIS A 42 1.97 7.77 -2.30
N ALA A 43 1.06 6.83 -2.01
CA ALA A 43 1.34 5.40 -2.04
C ALA A 43 1.37 4.85 -3.49
N ASP A 44 0.60 5.44 -4.40
CA ASP A 44 0.52 5.00 -5.80
C ASP A 44 1.88 5.16 -6.52
N ASP A 45 2.62 6.26 -6.27
CA ASP A 45 3.94 6.50 -6.86
C ASP A 45 4.98 5.46 -6.42
N GLU A 46 5.00 5.13 -5.13
CA GLU A 46 5.95 4.16 -4.56
C GLU A 46 5.58 2.72 -4.95
N LEU A 47 4.29 2.40 -5.05
CA LEU A 47 3.83 1.14 -5.62
C LEU A 47 4.31 0.99 -7.07
N LEU A 48 4.15 2.04 -7.89
CA LEU A 48 4.58 2.01 -9.29
C LEU A 48 6.09 1.85 -9.41
N ALA A 49 6.87 2.56 -8.58
CA ALA A 49 8.33 2.40 -8.52
C ALA A 49 8.75 0.98 -8.12
N ALA A 50 7.97 0.32 -7.26
CA ALA A 50 8.16 -1.07 -6.86
C ALA A 50 7.60 -2.11 -7.86
N GLY A 51 7.08 -1.66 -9.01
CA GLY A 51 6.54 -2.53 -10.06
C GLY A 51 5.11 -3.03 -9.80
N TRP A 52 4.34 -2.31 -8.99
CA TRP A 52 2.94 -2.59 -8.71
C TRP A 52 2.05 -1.48 -9.26
N ASN A 53 0.94 -1.86 -9.87
CA ASN A 53 -0.09 -0.93 -10.30
C ASN A 53 -1.42 -1.24 -9.62
N ARG A 54 -2.12 -0.19 -9.21
CA ARG A 54 -3.44 -0.30 -8.60
C ARG A 54 -4.48 -0.63 -9.66
N SER A 55 -5.31 -1.65 -9.38
CA SER A 55 -6.34 -2.15 -10.30
C SER A 55 -7.76 -1.65 -9.99
N ALA A 56 -7.99 -1.10 -8.79
CA ALA A 56 -9.26 -0.49 -8.38
C ALA A 56 -9.03 0.60 -7.32
N ASP A 57 -10.05 1.39 -7.00
CA ASP A 57 -9.95 2.49 -6.04
C ASP A 57 -9.60 2.06 -4.62
N TRP A 58 -8.82 2.92 -3.95
CA TRP A 58 -8.49 2.77 -2.54
C TRP A 58 -9.77 2.77 -1.72
N THR A 59 -9.90 1.76 -0.87
CA THR A 59 -10.99 1.64 0.08
C THR A 59 -10.46 1.92 1.47
N THR A 60 -11.12 2.80 2.21
CA THR A 60 -10.74 3.12 3.59
C THR A 60 -11.04 1.94 4.52
N THR A 61 -10.15 1.73 5.49
CA THR A 61 -10.21 0.70 6.54
C THR A 61 -9.89 1.35 7.89
N ASP A 62 -10.02 0.60 8.98
CA ASP A 62 -9.78 1.11 10.34
C ASP A 62 -8.35 1.65 10.54
N ASP A 63 -7.36 1.09 9.83
CA ASP A 63 -5.92 1.41 10.01
C ASP A 63 -5.29 2.15 8.80
N GLY A 64 -6.11 2.60 7.83
CA GLY A 64 -5.62 3.26 6.61
C GLY A 64 -6.45 2.89 5.39
N TRP A 65 -5.80 2.44 4.31
CA TRP A 65 -6.46 2.10 3.05
C TRP A 65 -5.99 0.78 2.47
N VAL A 66 -6.86 0.14 1.68
CA VAL A 66 -6.56 -1.06 0.93
C VAL A 66 -6.98 -0.90 -0.52
N ALA A 67 -6.15 -1.40 -1.44
CA ALA A 67 -6.50 -1.48 -2.85
C ALA A 67 -5.95 -2.76 -3.48
N PRO A 68 -6.68 -3.40 -4.42
CA PRO A 68 -6.14 -4.50 -5.18
C PRO A 68 -5.09 -4.01 -6.18
N VAL A 69 -3.95 -4.70 -6.24
CA VAL A 69 -2.81 -4.37 -7.10
C VAL A 69 -2.43 -5.56 -7.99
N VAL A 70 -1.80 -5.23 -9.12
CA VAL A 70 -1.25 -6.17 -10.09
C VAL A 70 0.20 -5.78 -10.38
N SER A 71 1.01 -6.71 -10.89
CA SER A 71 2.34 -6.37 -11.41
C SER A 71 2.19 -5.39 -12.58
N ALA A 72 2.96 -4.30 -12.55
CA ALA A 72 3.01 -3.28 -13.60
C ALA A 72 3.71 -3.78 -14.87
#